data_AF-A0A1D7XPB8-F1
#
_entry.id   AF-A0A1D7XPB8-F1
#
_cell.length_a   1.000
_cell.length_b   1.000
_cell.length_c   1.000
_cell.angle_alpha   90.00
_cell.angle_beta   90.00
_cell.angle_gamma   90.00
#
_symmetry.space_group_name_H-M   'P 1'
#
loop_
_entity.id
_entity.type
_entity.pdbx_description
1 polymer ?
#
loop_
_entity_poly.entity_id
_entity_poly.type
_entity_poly.pdbx_seq_one_letter_code
_entity_poly.pdbx_strand_id
1 'polypeptide(L)'
;MKRRFNSTGVCVPRKHYMVDISNKLIQIKELIDNEFYFNMHKPRQYGKTTTLNELKKFLNNEYLVISISFEGIGDSVFENEKSFCNKFLKIMSRSLSFSDNEESQRLLKLSEGIKDLEETSEVITKFISGAKKEVVLFIDEVDKSSNNQLFLSFIGMLRNKYLLRELEEDFTFKSVILSGLYDVKSLKLKLRKEEETKYNSPWNIAVDFDVDMSFSPKEISTMLNEYSNENNIAMDINAISEELYFFTNGYPYLVSRLCQIIDEKIKKNLKETWTKKDVQKAIKIINEDVNTLFESIVKNLENNNELYELTKKILIDGEQIVFNPLNPIINIGVTYGIFKKGNDRLEISNKIFEDVIYSYMISKIVTTANNMSLYNIKSKFIKENGELNIEKILKRFQQFMKEQYSSKDREFIEHHGRLLFLAFMKPIINGTGFDFKEVQISEEKRLDLVITYNSFKYIIEMKIWRGPKYHEEGINQLCDYLDIHGLNNGYLLVFNFNKNKEYKEEKIQINNKNIISVYV
;
A
#
# COMPACT_ATOMS: atom_id res chain seq x y z
N MET A 1 -2.81 20.87 25.55
CA MET A 1 -2.73 20.90 24.07
C MET A 1 -3.97 20.22 23.53
N LYS A 2 -4.60 20.80 22.50
CA LYS A 2 -5.72 20.16 21.81
C LYS A 2 -5.23 18.93 21.05
N ARG A 3 -5.99 17.83 21.03
CA ARG A 3 -5.67 16.67 20.20
C ARG A 3 -5.81 17.02 18.71
N ARG A 4 -5.06 16.30 17.87
CA ARG A 4 -5.06 16.45 16.41
C ARG A 4 -4.93 15.11 15.71
N PHE A 5 -5.30 15.02 14.44
CA PHE A 5 -4.92 13.86 13.63
C PHE A 5 -3.41 13.86 13.38
N ASN A 6 -2.81 12.67 13.27
CA ASN A 6 -1.37 12.55 13.07
C ASN A 6 -1.05 11.45 12.06
N SER A 7 -0.22 11.81 11.08
CA SER A 7 0.30 10.88 10.07
C SER A 7 1.84 10.84 10.07
N THR A 8 2.50 11.48 11.04
CA THR A 8 3.96 11.59 11.13
C THR A 8 4.48 11.03 12.44
N GLY A 9 5.46 10.11 12.37
CA GLY A 9 6.01 9.45 13.56
C GLY A 9 4.98 8.63 14.32
N VAL A 10 5.29 8.33 15.59
CA VAL A 10 4.43 7.49 16.46
C VAL A 10 3.17 8.24 16.89
N CYS A 11 2.02 7.58 16.81
CA CYS A 11 0.78 8.12 17.35
C CYS A 11 0.69 7.89 18.86
N VAL A 12 0.27 8.92 19.62
CA VAL A 12 0.15 8.83 21.08
C VAL A 12 -1.22 9.36 21.54
N PRO A 13 -1.97 8.63 22.38
CA PRO A 13 -3.36 8.98 22.74
C PRO A 13 -3.50 10.38 23.37
N ARG A 14 -2.51 10.80 24.16
CA ARG A 14 -2.54 12.12 24.82
C ARG A 14 -2.43 13.32 23.89
N LYS A 15 -2.03 13.11 22.62
CA LYS A 15 -1.84 14.19 21.63
C LYS A 15 -2.71 14.00 20.39
N HIS A 16 -3.10 12.77 20.08
CA HIS A 16 -3.68 12.44 18.79
C HIS A 16 -5.01 11.70 18.93
N TYR A 17 -5.92 11.97 17.99
CA TYR A 17 -7.07 11.09 17.78
C TYR A 17 -6.55 9.79 17.16
N MET A 18 -6.96 8.66 17.73
CA MET A 18 -6.47 7.34 17.31
C MET A 18 -7.65 6.40 17.13
N VAL A 19 -7.51 5.49 16.16
CA VAL A 19 -8.41 4.36 16.01
C VAL A 19 -8.19 3.41 17.18
N ASP A 20 -9.29 2.92 17.75
CA ASP A 20 -9.26 1.88 18.77
C ASP A 20 -8.90 0.55 18.13
N ILE A 21 -7.76 -0.02 18.55
CA ILE A 21 -7.23 -1.29 18.07
C ILE A 21 -7.26 -2.39 19.14
N SER A 22 -8.01 -2.21 20.23
CA SER A 22 -8.03 -3.12 21.39
C SER A 22 -8.28 -4.58 20.99
N ASN A 23 -9.21 -4.83 20.06
CA ASN A 23 -9.47 -6.18 19.55
C ASN A 23 -8.25 -6.81 18.87
N LYS A 24 -7.45 -6.01 18.15
CA LYS A 24 -6.20 -6.48 17.54
C LYS A 24 -5.15 -6.76 18.61
N LEU A 25 -5.06 -5.93 19.65
CA LEU A 25 -4.14 -6.16 20.77
C LEU A 25 -4.46 -7.46 21.52
N ILE A 26 -5.74 -7.80 21.68
CA ILE A 26 -6.18 -9.07 22.26
C ILE A 26 -5.70 -10.25 21.41
N GLN A 27 -5.92 -10.23 20.09
CA GLN A 27 -5.43 -11.28 19.19
C GLN A 27 -3.91 -11.43 19.21
N ILE A 28 -3.17 -10.31 19.29
CA ILE A 28 -1.72 -10.35 19.41
C ILE A 28 -1.30 -10.93 20.77
N LYS A 29 -2.02 -10.60 21.86
CA LYS A 29 -1.79 -11.19 23.19
C LYS A 29 -2.02 -12.70 23.17
N GLU A 30 -3.05 -13.20 22.48
CA GLU A 30 -3.28 -14.65 22.36
C GLU A 30 -2.05 -15.37 21.77
N LEU A 31 -1.34 -14.78 20.82
CA LEU A 31 -0.09 -15.35 20.29
C LEU A 31 1.03 -15.37 21.35
N ILE A 32 1.09 -14.35 22.20
CA ILE A 32 2.08 -14.23 23.29
C ILE A 32 1.78 -15.22 24.41
N ASP A 33 0.50 -15.36 24.78
CA ASP A 33 0.03 -16.27 25.83
C ASP A 33 0.32 -17.73 25.45
N ASN A 34 0.20 -18.07 24.16
CA ASN A 34 0.59 -19.35 23.58
C ASN A 34 2.12 -19.48 23.33
N GLU A 35 2.90 -18.56 23.88
CA GLU A 35 4.37 -18.57 23.86
C GLU A 35 5.02 -18.51 22.48
N PHE A 36 4.29 -18.09 21.45
CA PHE A 36 4.80 -18.12 20.09
C PHE A 36 5.82 -17.03 19.82
N TYR A 37 6.85 -17.35 19.04
CA TYR A 37 7.68 -16.35 18.39
C TYR A 37 7.06 -16.06 17.02
N PHE A 38 6.95 -14.79 16.64
CA PHE A 38 6.30 -14.43 15.38
C PHE A 38 6.85 -13.14 14.79
N ASN A 39 6.52 -12.93 13.52
CA ASN A 39 6.96 -11.77 12.76
C ASN A 39 5.78 -10.95 12.25
N MET A 40 5.63 -9.75 12.81
CA MET A 40 4.69 -8.74 12.37
C MET A 40 5.27 -7.97 11.17
N HIS A 41 5.19 -8.59 10.00
CA HIS A 41 5.59 -7.95 8.74
C HIS A 41 4.39 -7.27 8.09
N LYS A 42 4.47 -5.95 7.89
CA LYS A 42 3.45 -5.16 7.18
C LYS A 42 4.11 -4.07 6.35
N PRO A 43 3.42 -3.51 5.35
CA PRO A 43 3.93 -2.39 4.56
C PRO A 43 4.41 -1.19 5.42
N ARG A 44 5.15 -0.28 4.78
CA ARG A 44 5.58 0.98 5.42
C ARG A 44 4.36 1.78 5.88
N GLN A 45 4.48 2.50 6.99
CA GLN A 45 3.38 3.34 7.52
C GLN A 45 2.04 2.61 7.79
N TYR A 46 2.09 1.29 8.00
CA TYR A 46 0.93 0.47 8.36
C TYR A 46 0.68 0.39 9.88
N GLY A 47 1.26 1.29 10.67
CA GLY A 47 1.01 1.38 12.12
C GLY A 47 1.75 0.39 13.01
N LYS A 48 2.77 -0.33 12.51
CA LYS A 48 3.56 -1.32 13.28
C LYS A 48 4.10 -0.78 14.62
N THR A 49 4.95 0.25 14.59
CA THR A 49 5.53 0.88 15.79
C THR A 49 4.48 1.42 16.75
N THR A 50 3.38 1.97 16.21
CA THR A 50 2.26 2.45 17.05
C THR A 50 1.55 1.28 17.74
N THR A 51 1.33 0.18 17.03
CA THR A 51 0.73 -1.05 17.58
C THR A 51 1.60 -1.66 18.66
N LEU A 52 2.92 -1.79 18.43
CA LEU A 52 3.86 -2.29 19.45
C LEU A 52 3.88 -1.41 20.70
N ASN A 53 3.78 -0.09 20.54
CA ASN A 53 3.75 0.84 21.67
C ASN A 53 2.46 0.70 22.50
N GLU A 54 1.29 0.54 21.86
CA GLU A 54 0.04 0.28 22.59
C GLU A 54 0.02 -1.12 23.20
N LEU A 55 0.53 -2.13 22.49
CA LEU A 55 0.69 -3.49 23.01
C LEU A 55 1.59 -3.52 24.25
N LYS A 56 2.71 -2.79 24.24
CA LYS A 56 3.59 -2.66 25.41
C LYS A 56 2.81 -2.18 26.62
N LYS A 57 1.99 -1.13 26.48
CA LYS A 57 1.18 -0.61 27.59
C LYS A 57 0.13 -1.62 28.04
N PHE A 58 -0.52 -2.29 27.09
CA PHE A 58 -1.53 -3.31 27.35
C PHE A 58 -0.98 -4.48 28.17
N LEU A 59 0.27 -4.90 27.90
CA LEU A 59 0.92 -6.04 28.55
C LEU A 59 1.68 -5.72 29.85
N ASN A 60 2.01 -4.45 30.14
CA ASN A 60 2.90 -4.07 31.24
C ASN A 60 2.46 -4.58 32.64
N ASN A 61 1.17 -4.85 32.85
CA ASN A 61 0.68 -5.36 34.12
C ASN A 61 1.04 -6.85 34.31
N GLU A 62 1.07 -7.63 33.24
CA GLU A 62 1.27 -9.08 33.25
C GLU A 62 2.72 -9.48 32.92
N TYR A 63 3.37 -8.73 32.03
CA TYR A 63 4.69 -9.08 31.48
C TYR A 63 5.75 -8.01 31.72
N LEU A 64 7.01 -8.43 31.75
CA LEU A 64 8.16 -7.54 31.57
C LEU A 64 8.43 -7.36 30.08
N VAL A 65 7.99 -6.22 29.53
CA VAL A 65 8.10 -5.95 28.08
C VAL A 65 9.39 -5.21 27.76
N ILE A 66 10.29 -5.89 27.05
CA ILE A 66 11.52 -5.34 26.50
C ILE A 66 11.24 -4.92 25.06
N SER A 67 11.20 -3.61 24.79
CA SER A 67 10.95 -3.08 23.45
C SER A 67 12.17 -2.34 22.95
N ILE A 68 12.77 -2.84 21.85
CA ILE A 68 14.02 -2.37 21.29
C ILE A 68 13.89 -2.16 19.78
N SER A 69 14.83 -1.41 19.21
CA SER A 69 15.04 -1.29 17.77
C SER A 69 16.53 -1.30 17.50
N PHE A 70 16.93 -1.89 16.37
CA PHE A 70 18.30 -1.82 15.89
C PHE A 70 18.59 -0.59 15.01
N GLU A 71 17.58 0.25 14.79
CA GLU A 71 17.75 1.50 14.07
C GLU A 71 18.55 2.53 14.87
N GLY A 72 19.44 3.25 14.20
CA GLY A 72 20.16 4.39 14.78
C GLY A 72 21.30 4.01 15.74
N ILE A 73 21.65 2.71 15.82
CA ILE A 73 22.75 2.25 16.67
C ILE A 73 24.14 2.34 15.98
N GLY A 74 24.15 2.53 14.66
CA GLY A 74 25.37 2.60 13.83
C GLY A 74 25.82 1.22 13.32
N ASP A 75 26.37 1.19 12.11
CA ASP A 75 26.68 -0.06 11.40
C ASP A 75 27.86 -0.82 12.00
N SER A 76 28.80 -0.13 12.65
CA SER A 76 29.98 -0.75 13.28
C SER A 76 29.65 -1.72 14.41
N VAL A 77 28.46 -1.63 14.98
CA VAL A 77 27.97 -2.59 15.98
C VAL A 77 27.84 -3.99 15.38
N PHE A 78 27.57 -4.08 14.07
CA PHE A 78 27.37 -5.35 13.37
C PHE A 78 28.64 -5.93 12.74
N GLU A 79 29.79 -5.26 12.89
CA GLU A 79 31.09 -5.73 12.39
C GLU A 79 31.77 -6.70 13.36
N ASN A 80 31.43 -6.63 14.64
CA ASN A 80 32.07 -7.39 15.71
C ASN A 80 31.02 -7.99 16.65
N GLU A 81 31.07 -9.31 16.80
CA GLU A 81 30.16 -10.09 17.66
C GLU A 81 30.12 -9.58 19.11
N LYS A 82 31.27 -9.29 19.71
CA LYS A 82 31.35 -8.73 21.06
C LYS A 82 30.64 -7.39 21.17
N SER A 83 30.86 -6.52 20.18
CA SER A 83 30.23 -5.18 20.14
C SER A 83 28.71 -5.30 20.07
N PHE A 84 28.22 -6.15 19.16
CA PHE A 84 26.80 -6.44 19.00
C PHE A 84 26.17 -6.96 20.29
N CYS A 85 26.75 -7.98 20.90
CA CYS A 85 26.24 -8.63 22.11
C CYS A 85 26.13 -7.65 23.29
N ASN A 86 27.23 -6.93 23.56
CA ASN A 86 27.25 -5.90 24.61
C ASN A 86 26.22 -4.80 24.34
N LYS A 87 26.08 -4.39 23.06
CA LYS A 87 25.15 -3.33 22.70
C LYS A 87 23.69 -3.79 22.81
N PHE A 88 23.37 -5.00 22.39
CA PHE A 88 22.05 -5.61 22.50
C PHE A 88 21.59 -5.66 23.96
N LEU A 89 22.40 -6.25 24.85
CA LEU A 89 22.09 -6.34 26.29
C LEU A 89 21.94 -4.95 26.93
N LYS A 90 22.78 -3.98 26.54
CA LYS A 90 22.67 -2.60 27.00
C LYS A 90 21.37 -1.93 26.55
N ILE A 91 20.90 -2.18 25.32
CA ILE A 91 19.63 -1.63 24.82
C ILE A 91 18.44 -2.30 25.53
N MET A 92 18.50 -3.61 25.79
CA MET A 92 17.48 -4.31 26.59
C MET A 92 17.36 -3.71 27.99
N SER A 93 18.50 -3.57 28.70
CA SER A 93 18.53 -2.95 30.03
C SER A 93 17.95 -1.53 29.99
N ARG A 94 18.37 -0.71 29.02
CA ARG A 94 17.82 0.64 28.85
C ARG A 94 16.31 0.62 28.63
N SER A 95 15.78 -0.33 27.88
CA SER A 95 14.33 -0.47 27.68
C SER A 95 13.60 -0.75 28.99
N LEU A 96 14.15 -1.66 29.81
CA LEU A 96 13.62 -2.01 31.13
C LEU A 96 13.70 -0.83 32.10
N SER A 97 14.71 0.03 32.03
CA SER A 97 14.86 1.15 32.98
C SER A 97 13.64 2.09 33.05
N PHE A 98 12.79 2.10 32.01
CA PHE A 98 11.56 2.89 31.96
C PHE A 98 10.33 2.19 32.55
N SER A 99 10.39 0.88 32.83
CA SER A 99 9.28 0.10 33.38
C SER A 99 9.63 -0.57 34.71
N ASP A 100 10.85 -1.08 34.85
CA ASP A 100 11.37 -1.73 36.05
C ASP A 100 12.90 -1.49 36.16
N ASN A 101 13.28 -0.55 37.01
CA ASN A 101 14.68 -0.19 37.20
C ASN A 101 15.49 -1.29 37.92
N GLU A 102 14.85 -2.14 38.73
CA GLU A 102 15.54 -3.21 39.44
C GLU A 102 15.96 -4.32 38.46
N GLU A 103 15.04 -4.76 37.62
CA GLU A 103 15.32 -5.72 36.54
C GLU A 103 16.34 -5.16 35.53
N SER A 104 16.26 -3.86 35.23
CA SER A 104 17.26 -3.17 34.41
C SER A 104 18.68 -3.26 34.98
N GLN A 105 18.85 -3.02 36.28
CA GLN A 105 20.16 -3.11 36.94
C GLN A 105 20.64 -4.57 37.07
N ARG A 106 19.73 -5.51 37.32
CA ARG A 106 20.06 -6.94 37.35
C ARG A 106 20.60 -7.41 36.01
N LEU A 107 19.95 -7.03 34.89
CA LEU A 107 20.43 -7.35 33.56
C LEU A 107 21.83 -6.77 33.28
N LEU A 108 22.11 -5.52 33.70
CA LEU A 108 23.43 -4.92 33.51
C LEU A 108 24.54 -5.72 34.20
N LYS A 109 24.31 -6.14 35.44
CA LYS A 109 25.29 -6.93 36.21
C LYS A 109 25.55 -8.29 35.56
N LEU A 110 24.51 -8.95 35.08
CA LEU A 110 24.65 -10.22 34.35
C LEU A 110 25.39 -10.06 33.01
N SER A 111 25.33 -8.87 32.43
CA SER A 111 25.92 -8.56 31.11
C SER A 111 27.39 -8.12 31.18
N GLU A 112 28.04 -8.19 32.34
CA GLU A 112 29.44 -7.77 32.46
C GLU A 112 30.40 -8.77 31.80
N GLY A 113 31.30 -8.27 30.94
CA GLY A 113 32.39 -9.06 30.37
C GLY A 113 32.03 -9.93 29.16
N ILE A 114 30.81 -9.82 28.64
CA ILE A 114 30.29 -10.64 27.53
C ILE A 114 31.10 -10.47 26.25
N LYS A 115 31.38 -11.57 25.56
CA LYS A 115 32.25 -11.64 24.37
C LYS A 115 31.53 -12.12 23.11
N ASP A 116 30.51 -12.96 23.23
CA ASP A 116 29.89 -13.62 22.09
C ASP A 116 28.41 -13.94 22.30
N LEU A 117 27.78 -14.54 21.28
CA LEU A 117 26.37 -14.94 21.31
C LEU A 117 26.11 -16.09 22.29
N GLU A 118 27.07 -16.95 22.57
CA GLU A 118 26.93 -18.05 23.54
C GLU A 118 26.82 -17.49 24.96
N GLU A 119 27.77 -16.64 25.36
CA GLU A 119 27.73 -15.93 26.64
C GLU A 119 26.46 -15.05 26.73
N THR A 120 26.01 -14.44 25.64
CA THR A 120 24.73 -13.71 25.58
C THR A 120 23.52 -14.61 25.81
N SER A 121 23.52 -15.81 25.23
CA SER A 121 22.47 -16.81 25.43
C SER A 121 22.36 -17.20 26.91
N GLU A 122 23.49 -17.41 27.59
CA GLU A 122 23.50 -17.70 29.03
C GLU A 122 22.95 -16.55 29.87
N VAL A 123 23.30 -15.30 29.51
CA VAL A 123 22.76 -14.11 30.17
C VAL A 123 21.24 -14.07 30.06
N ILE A 124 20.70 -14.38 28.87
CA ILE A 124 19.25 -14.46 28.68
C ILE A 124 18.64 -15.53 29.60
N THR A 125 19.24 -16.72 29.70
CA THR A 125 18.78 -17.80 30.60
C THR A 125 18.78 -17.37 32.06
N LYS A 126 19.91 -16.84 32.56
CA LYS A 126 20.08 -16.38 33.95
C LYS A 126 19.17 -15.20 34.26
N PHE A 127 18.97 -14.30 33.29
CA PHE A 127 18.05 -13.19 33.43
C PHE A 127 16.62 -13.71 33.56
N ILE A 128 16.13 -14.50 32.61
CA ILE A 128 14.71 -14.87 32.56
C ILE A 128 14.32 -15.82 33.70
N SER A 129 15.16 -16.81 34.04
CA SER A 129 14.92 -17.70 35.18
C SER A 129 14.76 -16.97 36.51
N GLY A 130 15.44 -15.84 36.69
CA GLY A 130 15.36 -15.01 37.89
C GLY A 130 14.41 -13.82 37.78
N ALA A 131 13.62 -13.69 36.72
CA ALA A 131 12.74 -12.55 36.50
C ALA A 131 11.44 -12.66 37.32
N LYS A 132 10.94 -11.52 37.82
CA LYS A 132 9.70 -11.46 38.62
C LYS A 132 8.42 -11.73 37.84
N LYS A 133 8.48 -11.58 36.51
CA LYS A 133 7.38 -11.86 35.57
C LYS A 133 7.96 -12.48 34.31
N GLU A 134 7.11 -13.13 33.54
CA GLU A 134 7.44 -13.58 32.20
C GLU A 134 7.90 -12.39 31.32
N VAL A 135 8.94 -12.62 30.51
CA VAL A 135 9.61 -11.57 29.75
C VAL A 135 9.24 -11.69 28.28
N VAL A 136 8.80 -10.58 27.67
CA VAL A 136 8.44 -10.51 26.25
C VAL A 136 9.38 -9.55 25.53
N LEU A 137 9.91 -9.94 24.37
CA LEU A 137 10.85 -9.13 23.59
C LEU A 137 10.22 -8.65 22.28
N PHE A 138 10.18 -7.33 22.09
CA PHE A 138 9.82 -6.71 20.81
C PHE A 138 11.07 -6.13 20.15
N ILE A 139 11.31 -6.51 18.90
CA ILE A 139 12.38 -5.95 18.06
C ILE A 139 11.73 -5.29 16.85
N ASP A 140 11.68 -3.95 16.86
CA ASP A 140 11.12 -3.17 15.75
C ASP A 140 12.20 -2.86 14.68
N GLU A 141 11.74 -2.62 13.45
CA GLU A 141 12.55 -2.32 12.27
C GLU A 141 13.70 -3.30 11.95
N VAL A 142 13.43 -4.61 11.99
CA VAL A 142 14.46 -5.64 11.74
C VAL A 142 15.05 -5.61 10.32
N ASP A 143 14.38 -4.97 9.35
CA ASP A 143 14.79 -4.93 7.93
C ASP A 143 16.14 -4.21 7.70
N LYS A 144 16.56 -3.33 8.61
CA LYS A 144 17.84 -2.61 8.47
C LYS A 144 19.02 -3.48 8.86
N SER A 145 18.81 -4.38 9.81
CA SER A 145 19.82 -5.29 10.33
C SER A 145 19.83 -6.64 9.62
N SER A 146 18.78 -6.95 8.87
CA SER A 146 18.59 -8.24 8.19
C SER A 146 19.66 -8.59 7.15
N ASN A 147 20.35 -7.58 6.61
CA ASN A 147 21.41 -7.77 5.63
C ASN A 147 22.75 -8.10 6.27
N ASN A 148 22.78 -8.37 7.57
CA ASN A 148 23.98 -8.66 8.32
C ASN A 148 23.96 -10.10 8.85
N GLN A 149 25.03 -10.84 8.61
CA GLN A 149 25.15 -12.24 8.99
C GLN A 149 25.13 -12.45 10.51
N LEU A 150 25.71 -11.53 11.28
CA LEU A 150 25.69 -11.59 12.74
C LEU A 150 24.26 -11.42 13.30
N PHE A 151 23.43 -10.58 12.67
CA PHE A 151 22.01 -10.50 13.02
C PHE A 151 21.28 -11.82 12.73
N LEU A 152 21.57 -12.49 11.60
CA LEU A 152 21.00 -13.80 11.30
C LEU A 152 21.46 -14.88 12.31
N SER A 153 22.72 -14.84 12.75
CA SER A 153 23.23 -15.72 13.81
C SER A 153 22.51 -15.47 15.14
N PHE A 154 22.27 -14.21 15.50
CA PHE A 154 21.49 -13.83 16.69
C PHE A 154 20.04 -14.36 16.63
N ILE A 155 19.39 -14.23 15.48
CA ILE A 155 18.06 -14.82 15.23
C ILE A 155 18.12 -16.36 15.35
N GLY A 156 19.19 -16.99 14.86
CA GLY A 156 19.46 -18.42 15.06
C GLY A 156 19.61 -18.83 16.53
N MET A 157 20.31 -18.03 17.33
CA MET A 157 20.44 -18.23 18.78
C MET A 157 19.08 -18.19 19.46
N LEU A 158 18.25 -17.15 19.21
CA LEU A 158 16.90 -17.05 19.77
C LEU A 158 16.02 -18.25 19.41
N ARG A 159 16.12 -18.75 18.17
CA ARG A 159 15.42 -19.95 17.74
C ARG A 159 15.88 -21.21 18.47
N ASN A 160 17.18 -21.37 18.70
CA ASN A 160 17.69 -22.49 19.49
C ASN A 160 17.11 -22.46 20.91
N LYS A 161 17.16 -21.30 21.57
CA LYS A 161 16.59 -21.13 22.91
C LYS A 161 15.09 -21.43 22.97
N TYR A 162 14.32 -21.04 21.95
CA TYR A 162 12.91 -21.39 21.84
C TYR A 162 12.70 -22.90 21.85
N LEU A 163 13.45 -23.65 21.03
CA LEU A 163 13.35 -25.10 20.97
C LEU A 163 13.77 -25.77 22.28
N LEU A 164 14.85 -25.30 22.91
CA LEU A 164 15.30 -25.82 24.20
C LEU A 164 14.29 -25.55 25.32
N ARG A 165 13.58 -24.42 25.29
CA ARG A 165 12.47 -24.15 26.24
C ARG A 165 11.35 -25.17 26.10
N GLU A 166 10.95 -25.53 24.88
CA GLU A 166 9.92 -26.57 24.65
C GLU A 166 10.34 -27.96 25.14
N LEU A 167 11.66 -28.19 25.24
CA LEU A 167 12.24 -29.42 25.82
C LEU A 167 12.48 -29.30 27.34
N GLU A 168 12.12 -28.18 27.95
CA GLU A 168 12.39 -27.86 29.36
C GLU A 168 13.89 -27.81 29.72
N GLU A 169 14.76 -27.59 28.73
CA GLU A 169 16.22 -27.59 28.88
C GLU A 169 16.81 -26.17 28.99
N ASP A 170 16.01 -25.12 28.80
CA ASP A 170 16.46 -23.73 28.87
C ASP A 170 15.33 -22.74 29.25
N PHE A 171 15.71 -21.56 29.74
CA PHE A 171 14.81 -20.45 29.99
C PHE A 171 15.00 -19.36 28.93
N THR A 172 13.93 -18.96 28.26
CA THR A 172 13.96 -17.87 27.27
C THR A 172 12.68 -17.04 27.30
N PHE A 173 12.58 -16.04 26.43
CA PHE A 173 11.44 -15.12 26.40
C PHE A 173 10.14 -15.91 26.26
N LYS A 174 9.06 -15.43 26.90
CA LYS A 174 7.72 -15.95 26.69
C LYS A 174 7.34 -15.85 25.21
N SER A 175 7.62 -14.69 24.62
CA SER A 175 7.44 -14.45 23.19
C SER A 175 8.48 -13.46 22.67
N VAL A 176 8.88 -13.64 21.41
CA VAL A 176 9.68 -12.69 20.63
C VAL A 176 8.86 -12.23 19.43
N ILE A 177 8.63 -10.93 19.35
CA ILE A 177 7.97 -10.27 18.22
C ILE A 177 9.02 -9.52 17.41
N LEU A 178 9.19 -9.94 16.15
CA LEU A 178 9.96 -9.18 15.18
C LEU A 178 9.00 -8.32 14.36
N SER A 179 9.35 -7.07 14.09
CA SER A 179 8.54 -6.16 13.27
C SER A 179 9.36 -5.55 12.15
N GLY A 180 8.80 -5.60 10.94
CA GLY A 180 9.49 -5.19 9.72
C GLY A 180 8.57 -5.05 8.51
N LEU A 181 9.18 -4.78 7.37
CA LEU A 181 8.57 -4.78 6.04
C LEU A 181 8.60 -6.20 5.46
N TYR A 182 9.75 -6.86 5.57
CA TYR A 182 9.97 -8.19 5.00
C TYR A 182 9.68 -9.28 6.02
N ASP A 183 9.29 -10.44 5.51
CA ASP A 183 9.28 -11.62 6.34
C ASP A 183 10.73 -12.02 6.70
N VAL A 184 11.01 -12.28 7.97
CA VAL A 184 12.29 -12.83 8.46
C VAL A 184 12.61 -14.17 7.78
N LYS A 185 11.58 -14.92 7.36
CA LYS A 185 11.75 -16.12 6.52
C LYS A 185 12.38 -15.78 5.15
N SER A 186 12.12 -14.58 4.61
CA SER A 186 12.52 -14.10 3.28
C SER A 186 13.79 -13.21 3.25
N LEU A 187 14.33 -12.81 4.41
CA LEU A 187 15.44 -11.85 4.52
C LEU A 187 16.72 -12.22 3.73
N LYS A 188 16.86 -13.47 3.31
CA LYS A 188 17.99 -13.93 2.48
C LYS A 188 18.08 -13.22 1.14
N LEU A 189 16.97 -12.70 0.60
CA LEU A 189 16.88 -12.12 -0.74
C LEU A 189 17.79 -10.88 -0.97
N LYS A 190 18.44 -10.34 0.06
CA LYS A 190 19.34 -9.17 -0.05
C LYS A 190 20.83 -9.49 0.10
N LEU A 191 21.19 -10.72 0.48
CA LEU A 191 22.59 -11.16 0.57
C LEU A 191 23.01 -11.70 -0.81
N ARG A 192 23.67 -10.83 -1.59
CA ARG A 192 24.45 -11.04 -2.85
C ARG A 192 24.14 -12.26 -3.76
N LYS A 193 24.02 -11.97 -5.07
CA LYS A 193 23.72 -12.89 -6.19
C LYS A 193 24.72 -14.03 -6.48
N GLU A 194 25.83 -14.17 -5.76
CA GLU A 194 26.94 -15.05 -6.19
C GLU A 194 27.18 -16.29 -5.31
N GLU A 195 26.43 -16.48 -4.22
CA GLU A 195 26.50 -17.72 -3.44
C GLU A 195 25.13 -18.41 -3.41
N GLU A 196 24.80 -19.09 -4.50
CA GLU A 196 23.87 -20.22 -4.42
C GLU A 196 24.52 -21.30 -3.55
N THR A 197 24.06 -21.44 -2.30
CA THR A 197 23.93 -22.75 -1.64
C THR A 197 23.15 -22.65 -0.31
N LYS A 198 21.91 -23.16 -0.36
CA LYS A 198 21.15 -23.81 0.73
C LYS A 198 21.46 -23.40 2.18
N TYR A 199 20.74 -22.41 2.71
CA TYR A 199 20.36 -22.41 4.13
C TYR A 199 18.89 -22.02 4.25
N ASN A 200 18.10 -22.74 5.05
CA ASN A 200 16.71 -22.37 5.40
C ASN A 200 16.71 -21.20 6.39
N SER A 201 15.62 -20.41 6.49
CA SER A 201 15.64 -19.29 7.45
C SER A 201 15.72 -19.86 8.87
N PRO A 202 16.57 -19.31 9.76
CA PRO A 202 16.58 -19.73 11.15
C PRO A 202 15.22 -19.49 11.83
N TRP A 203 14.33 -18.68 11.25
CA TRP A 203 13.04 -18.32 11.83
C TRP A 203 11.85 -19.20 11.38
N ASN A 204 12.12 -20.47 11.05
CA ASN A 204 11.07 -21.43 10.65
C ASN A 204 10.17 -21.91 11.81
N ILE A 205 10.46 -21.52 13.04
CA ILE A 205 9.62 -21.78 14.23
C ILE A 205 8.45 -20.79 14.35
N ALA A 206 8.46 -19.71 13.57
CA ALA A 206 7.51 -18.64 13.74
C ALA A 206 6.15 -18.98 13.15
N VAL A 207 5.12 -18.86 14.01
CA VAL A 207 3.73 -18.90 13.58
C VAL A 207 3.43 -17.71 12.66
N ASP A 208 2.51 -17.92 11.73
CA ASP A 208 2.12 -16.87 10.80
C ASP A 208 1.30 -15.79 11.55
N PHE A 209 1.57 -14.53 11.20
CA PHE A 209 0.91 -13.38 11.81
C PHE A 209 -0.30 -12.95 10.98
N ASP A 210 -1.45 -13.55 11.28
CA ASP A 210 -2.69 -13.36 10.51
C ASP A 210 -3.60 -12.23 11.01
N VAL A 211 -3.17 -11.51 12.05
CA VAL A 211 -3.93 -10.34 12.53
C VAL A 211 -4.01 -9.30 11.41
N ASP A 212 -5.23 -9.00 10.97
CA ASP A 212 -5.48 -7.90 10.05
C ASP A 212 -5.19 -6.59 10.78
N MET A 213 -4.24 -5.81 10.27
CA MET A 213 -3.87 -4.51 10.84
C MET A 213 -4.54 -3.35 10.12
N SER A 214 -5.36 -3.63 9.10
CA SER A 214 -6.22 -2.64 8.46
C SER A 214 -7.30 -2.16 9.44
N PHE A 215 -7.81 -0.96 9.22
CA PHE A 215 -8.94 -0.43 9.98
C PHE A 215 -10.26 -0.75 9.28
N SER A 216 -11.17 -1.38 10.00
CA SER A 216 -12.57 -1.52 9.57
C SER A 216 -13.34 -0.19 9.71
N PRO A 217 -14.47 0.00 9.02
CA PRO A 217 -15.31 1.19 9.21
C PRO A 217 -15.70 1.42 10.68
N LYS A 218 -16.01 0.35 11.41
CA LYS A 218 -16.33 0.41 12.84
C LYS A 218 -15.16 0.95 13.67
N GLU A 219 -13.94 0.55 13.37
CA GLU A 219 -12.75 1.05 14.09
C GLU A 219 -12.44 2.50 13.70
N ILE A 220 -12.57 2.87 12.42
CA ILE A 220 -12.44 4.27 11.98
C ILE A 220 -13.44 5.16 12.73
N SER A 221 -14.66 4.66 12.96
CA SER A 221 -15.70 5.40 13.66
C SER A 221 -15.30 5.81 15.08
N THR A 222 -14.48 5.03 15.79
CA THR A 222 -14.10 5.36 17.18
C THR A 222 -13.24 6.62 17.22
N MET A 223 -12.28 6.74 16.29
CA MET A 223 -11.46 7.94 16.13
C MET A 223 -12.29 9.17 15.76
N LEU A 224 -13.27 9.01 14.86
CA LEU A 224 -14.14 10.11 14.45
C LEU A 224 -15.11 10.53 15.56
N ASN A 225 -15.59 9.58 16.37
CA ASN A 225 -16.39 9.87 17.57
C ASN A 225 -15.60 10.72 18.58
N GLU A 226 -14.34 10.37 18.86
CA GLU A 226 -13.49 11.20 19.73
C GLU A 226 -13.36 12.63 19.21
N TYR A 227 -13.08 12.78 17.91
CA TYR A 227 -12.98 14.10 17.28
C TYR A 227 -14.30 14.87 17.35
N SER A 228 -15.42 14.24 16.98
CA SER A 228 -16.76 14.82 16.98
C SER A 228 -17.14 15.33 18.37
N ASN A 229 -16.93 14.50 19.41
CA ASN A 229 -17.25 14.84 20.80
C ASN A 229 -16.36 15.97 21.33
N GLU A 230 -15.03 15.89 21.15
CA GLU A 230 -14.10 16.93 21.65
C GLU A 230 -14.32 18.29 20.96
N ASN A 231 -14.82 18.30 19.72
CA ASN A 231 -15.05 19.53 18.96
C ASN A 231 -16.50 20.01 18.96
N ASN A 232 -17.43 19.23 19.54
CA ASN A 232 -18.88 19.47 19.50
C ASN A 232 -19.42 19.62 18.07
N ILE A 233 -19.03 18.71 17.17
CA ILE A 233 -19.44 18.70 15.77
C ILE A 233 -20.28 17.46 15.50
N ALA A 234 -21.58 17.62 15.24
CA ALA A 234 -22.42 16.51 14.79
C ALA A 234 -22.07 16.13 13.35
N MET A 235 -21.80 14.85 13.09
CA MET A 235 -21.47 14.33 11.77
C MET A 235 -22.02 12.92 11.59
N ASP A 236 -22.30 12.53 10.35
CA ASP A 236 -22.66 11.14 10.03
C ASP A 236 -21.38 10.29 10.00
N ILE A 237 -20.99 9.82 11.19
CA ILE A 237 -19.74 9.09 11.41
C ILE A 237 -19.70 7.82 10.58
N ASN A 238 -20.81 7.07 10.50
CA ASN A 238 -20.87 5.82 9.75
C ASN A 238 -20.62 6.08 8.26
N ALA A 239 -21.31 7.07 7.68
CA ALA A 239 -21.13 7.44 6.28
C ALA A 239 -19.69 7.87 5.97
N ILE A 240 -19.04 8.62 6.86
CA ILE A 240 -17.66 9.07 6.67
C ILE A 240 -16.67 7.91 6.84
N SER A 241 -16.86 7.06 7.84
CA SER A 241 -16.03 5.87 8.07
C SER A 241 -16.08 4.91 6.89
N GLU A 242 -17.26 4.67 6.31
CA GLU A 242 -17.42 3.86 5.10
C GLU A 242 -16.74 4.50 3.89
N GLU A 243 -16.88 5.81 3.69
CA GLU A 243 -16.22 6.53 2.59
C GLU A 243 -14.69 6.47 2.71
N LEU A 244 -14.15 6.69 3.92
CA LEU A 244 -12.72 6.57 4.19
C LEU A 244 -12.24 5.14 3.93
N TYR A 245 -12.98 4.12 4.39
CA TYR A 245 -12.63 2.72 4.15
C TYR A 245 -12.67 2.39 2.66
N PHE A 246 -13.70 2.83 1.93
CA PHE A 246 -13.85 2.58 0.50
C PHE A 246 -12.63 3.02 -0.33
N PHE A 247 -12.05 4.18 -0.01
CA PHE A 247 -10.87 4.68 -0.73
C PHE A 247 -9.54 4.14 -0.21
N THR A 248 -9.44 3.89 1.09
CA THR A 248 -8.17 3.52 1.74
C THR A 248 -8.01 2.02 1.97
N ASN A 249 -9.08 1.24 1.84
CA ASN A 249 -9.15 -0.15 2.28
C ASN A 249 -8.62 -0.35 3.72
N GLY A 250 -8.87 0.63 4.60
CA GLY A 250 -8.43 0.61 5.98
C GLY A 250 -6.94 0.89 6.21
N TYR A 251 -6.19 1.35 5.20
CA TYR A 251 -4.76 1.61 5.35
C TYR A 251 -4.49 2.69 6.41
N PRO A 252 -3.81 2.38 7.55
CA PRO A 252 -3.78 3.26 8.72
C PRO A 252 -3.29 4.70 8.45
N TYR A 253 -2.18 4.84 7.72
CA TYR A 253 -1.67 6.17 7.36
C TYR A 253 -2.64 6.98 6.50
N LEU A 254 -3.26 6.36 5.48
CA LEU A 254 -4.17 7.06 4.58
C LEU A 254 -5.41 7.54 5.34
N VAL A 255 -5.98 6.70 6.21
CA VAL A 255 -7.12 7.06 7.06
C VAL A 255 -6.78 8.30 7.90
N SER A 256 -5.68 8.26 8.65
CA SER A 256 -5.25 9.37 9.50
C SER A 256 -4.91 10.63 8.70
N ARG A 257 -4.25 10.48 7.54
CA ARG A 257 -3.84 11.59 6.69
C ARG A 257 -5.03 12.28 6.03
N LEU A 258 -6.03 11.54 5.57
CA LEU A 258 -7.26 12.12 5.03
C LEU A 258 -8.00 12.92 6.11
N CYS A 259 -8.17 12.36 7.31
CA CYS A 259 -8.78 13.08 8.44
C CYS A 259 -8.00 14.36 8.78
N GLN A 260 -6.66 14.29 8.79
CA GLN A 260 -5.81 15.45 8.99
C GLN A 260 -6.01 16.53 7.91
N ILE A 261 -6.10 16.15 6.63
CA ILE A 261 -6.35 17.08 5.53
C ILE A 261 -7.73 17.74 5.68
N ILE A 262 -8.76 16.99 6.07
CA ILE A 262 -10.09 17.56 6.28
C ILE A 262 -10.06 18.59 7.41
N ASP A 263 -9.49 18.26 8.57
CA ASP A 263 -9.42 19.15 9.73
C ASP A 263 -8.54 20.39 9.46
N GLU A 264 -7.34 20.20 8.91
CA GLU A 264 -6.31 21.24 8.85
C GLU A 264 -6.30 22.05 7.55
N LYS A 265 -6.82 21.52 6.43
CA LYS A 265 -6.82 22.19 5.11
C LYS A 265 -8.24 22.56 4.64
N ILE A 266 -9.21 21.65 4.74
CA ILE A 266 -10.56 21.86 4.14
C ILE A 266 -11.49 22.63 5.08
N LYS A 267 -11.56 22.20 6.34
CA LYS A 267 -12.45 22.75 7.38
C LYS A 267 -11.70 23.55 8.43
N LYS A 268 -10.51 24.04 8.06
CA LYS A 268 -9.62 24.79 8.95
C LYS A 268 -10.35 25.94 9.61
N ASN A 269 -10.43 25.93 10.93
CA ASN A 269 -11.10 26.93 11.76
C ASN A 269 -12.63 27.05 11.57
N LEU A 270 -13.26 26.16 10.78
CA LEU A 270 -14.68 26.31 10.43
C LEU A 270 -15.64 25.60 11.40
N LYS A 271 -15.18 24.68 12.27
CA LYS A 271 -16.04 23.88 13.18
C LYS A 271 -17.32 23.34 12.50
N GLU A 272 -17.22 23.02 11.22
CA GLU A 272 -18.33 22.56 10.40
C GLU A 272 -18.40 21.03 10.37
N THR A 273 -19.61 20.52 10.17
CA THR A 273 -19.86 19.11 9.91
C THR A 273 -19.08 18.62 8.70
N TRP A 274 -18.45 17.45 8.85
CA TRP A 274 -17.77 16.74 7.78
C TRP A 274 -18.79 15.97 6.94
N THR A 275 -18.50 15.83 5.65
CA THR A 275 -19.35 15.11 4.69
C THR A 275 -18.52 14.18 3.82
N LYS A 276 -19.16 13.24 3.11
CA LYS A 276 -18.49 12.41 2.09
C LYS A 276 -17.75 13.25 1.03
N LYS A 277 -18.30 14.43 0.68
CA LYS A 277 -17.66 15.37 -0.25
C LYS A 277 -16.34 15.92 0.29
N ASP A 278 -16.20 16.06 1.60
CA ASP A 278 -14.95 16.53 2.20
C ASP A 278 -13.87 15.43 2.15
N VAL A 279 -14.25 14.17 2.31
CA VAL A 279 -13.33 13.01 2.07
C VAL A 279 -12.84 13.02 0.62
N GLN A 280 -13.74 13.19 -0.35
CA GLN A 280 -13.39 13.27 -1.77
C GLN A 280 -12.47 14.45 -2.10
N LYS A 281 -12.70 15.62 -1.49
CA LYS A 281 -11.77 16.77 -1.58
C LYS A 281 -10.41 16.43 -0.98
N ALA A 282 -10.37 15.74 0.16
CA ALA A 282 -9.12 15.35 0.81
C ALA A 282 -8.31 14.37 -0.05
N ILE A 283 -8.99 13.48 -0.79
CA ILE A 283 -8.35 12.57 -1.75
C ILE A 283 -7.71 13.34 -2.91
N LYS A 284 -8.38 14.38 -3.44
CA LYS A 284 -7.76 15.24 -4.46
C LYS A 284 -6.49 15.90 -3.94
N ILE A 285 -6.53 16.41 -2.71
CA ILE A 285 -5.37 17.05 -2.08
C ILE A 285 -4.24 16.04 -1.83
N ILE A 286 -4.52 14.83 -1.30
CA ILE A 286 -3.47 13.85 -1.01
C ILE A 286 -2.82 13.34 -2.30
N ASN A 287 -3.58 13.17 -3.39
CA ASN A 287 -3.06 12.70 -4.68
C ASN A 287 -2.10 13.71 -5.34
N GLU A 288 -2.18 15.00 -4.96
CA GLU A 288 -1.25 16.04 -5.39
C GLU A 288 -0.09 16.26 -4.39
N ASP A 289 -0.21 15.75 -3.15
CA ASP A 289 0.82 15.84 -2.12
C ASP A 289 1.95 14.82 -2.40
N VAL A 290 3.19 15.32 -2.60
CA VAL A 290 4.39 14.47 -2.59
C VAL A 290 4.66 14.02 -1.15
N ASN A 291 4.56 12.72 -0.89
CA ASN A 291 4.80 12.14 0.43
C ASN A 291 5.63 10.85 0.36
N THR A 292 6.25 10.50 1.48
CA THR A 292 7.20 9.39 1.57
C THR A 292 6.60 8.01 1.28
N LEU A 293 5.29 7.82 1.47
CA LEU A 293 4.62 6.57 1.09
C LEU A 293 4.54 6.44 -0.43
N PHE A 294 4.06 7.48 -1.10
CA PHE A 294 3.92 7.48 -2.56
C PHE A 294 5.29 7.45 -3.25
N GLU A 295 6.27 8.18 -2.74
CA GLU A 295 7.66 8.08 -3.20
C GLU A 295 8.21 6.67 -3.06
N SER A 296 7.91 5.98 -1.95
CA SER A 296 8.34 4.59 -1.75
C SER A 296 7.68 3.64 -2.74
N ILE A 297 6.39 3.81 -3.04
CA ILE A 297 5.67 3.00 -4.04
C ILE A 297 6.29 3.20 -5.42
N VAL A 298 6.44 4.46 -5.85
CA VAL A 298 7.06 4.80 -7.14
C VAL A 298 8.48 4.27 -7.22
N LYS A 299 9.29 4.47 -6.18
CA LYS A 299 10.65 3.94 -6.11
C LYS A 299 10.69 2.42 -6.25
N ASN A 300 9.76 1.70 -5.61
CA ASN A 300 9.70 0.24 -5.69
C ASN A 300 9.31 -0.25 -7.09
N LEU A 301 8.39 0.45 -7.76
CA LEU A 301 8.02 0.17 -9.16
C LEU A 301 9.20 0.43 -10.11
N GLU A 302 9.89 1.56 -9.97
CA GLU A 302 11.03 1.89 -10.85
C GLU A 302 12.24 0.97 -10.66
N ASN A 303 12.46 0.46 -9.45
CA ASN A 303 13.56 -0.47 -9.17
C ASN A 303 13.24 -1.94 -9.53
N ASN A 304 12.01 -2.25 -9.95
CA ASN A 304 11.61 -3.60 -10.33
C ASN A 304 10.67 -3.57 -11.54
N ASN A 305 11.25 -3.77 -12.73
CA ASN A 305 10.50 -3.72 -13.99
C ASN A 305 9.38 -4.77 -14.09
N GLU A 306 9.59 -5.97 -13.54
CA GLU A 306 8.56 -7.01 -13.54
C GLU A 306 7.35 -6.63 -12.67
N LEU A 307 7.60 -5.99 -11.53
CA LEU A 307 6.56 -5.43 -10.68
C LEU A 307 5.83 -4.26 -11.36
N TYR A 308 6.57 -3.39 -12.05
CA TYR A 308 5.99 -2.29 -12.84
C TYR A 308 5.04 -2.83 -13.92
N GLU A 309 5.49 -3.79 -14.73
CA GLU A 309 4.68 -4.36 -15.82
C GLU A 309 3.48 -5.16 -15.28
N LEU A 310 3.63 -5.91 -14.19
CA LEU A 310 2.48 -6.58 -13.57
C LEU A 310 1.44 -5.57 -13.05
N THR A 311 1.90 -4.48 -12.43
CA THR A 311 1.02 -3.40 -11.95
C THR A 311 0.28 -2.74 -13.12
N LYS A 312 0.98 -2.49 -14.23
CA LYS A 312 0.40 -1.94 -15.47
C LYS A 312 -0.65 -2.88 -16.06
N LYS A 313 -0.40 -4.19 -16.12
CA LYS A 313 -1.37 -5.17 -16.61
C LYS A 313 -2.69 -5.13 -15.84
N ILE A 314 -2.62 -5.00 -14.52
CA ILE A 314 -3.80 -4.93 -13.65
C ILE A 314 -4.51 -3.58 -13.80
N LEU A 315 -3.75 -2.47 -13.76
CA LEU A 315 -4.29 -1.13 -13.62
C LEU A 315 -4.65 -0.46 -14.95
N ILE A 316 -3.92 -0.75 -16.02
CA ILE A 316 -4.10 -0.15 -17.35
C ILE A 316 -4.75 -1.14 -18.31
N ASP A 317 -4.25 -2.38 -18.32
CA ASP A 317 -4.73 -3.38 -19.28
C ASP A 317 -5.99 -4.11 -18.77
N GLY A 318 -6.36 -3.90 -17.50
CA GLY A 318 -7.54 -4.50 -16.87
C GLY A 318 -7.46 -6.03 -16.81
N GLU A 319 -6.25 -6.61 -16.89
CA GLU A 319 -6.04 -8.04 -16.88
C GLU A 319 -6.39 -8.63 -15.50
N GLN A 320 -7.16 -9.71 -15.53
CA GLN A 320 -7.49 -10.49 -14.33
C GLN A 320 -6.34 -11.45 -14.05
N ILE A 321 -5.54 -11.15 -13.03
CA ILE A 321 -4.41 -11.97 -12.61
C ILE A 321 -4.82 -12.82 -11.40
N VAL A 322 -4.61 -14.13 -11.46
CA VAL A 322 -4.87 -15.03 -10.33
C VAL A 322 -3.91 -14.70 -9.18
N PHE A 323 -4.45 -14.56 -7.97
CA PHE A 323 -3.61 -14.34 -6.79
C PHE A 323 -2.91 -15.64 -6.39
N ASN A 324 -1.57 -15.64 -6.42
CA ASN A 324 -0.77 -16.71 -5.84
C ASN A 324 0.46 -16.10 -5.13
N PRO A 325 0.54 -16.17 -3.78
CA PRO A 325 1.62 -15.55 -3.02
C PRO A 325 2.97 -16.26 -3.18
N LEU A 326 3.01 -17.44 -3.82
CA LEU A 326 4.26 -18.11 -4.21
C LEU A 326 4.90 -17.49 -5.45
N ASN A 327 4.17 -16.69 -6.22
CA ASN A 327 4.75 -15.90 -7.30
C ASN A 327 5.60 -14.77 -6.67
N PRO A 328 6.93 -14.71 -6.91
CA PRO A 328 7.80 -13.74 -6.25
C PRO A 328 7.40 -12.27 -6.51
N ILE A 329 6.85 -11.97 -7.69
CA ILE A 329 6.43 -10.62 -8.06
C ILE A 329 5.12 -10.22 -7.39
N ILE A 330 4.20 -11.18 -7.21
CA ILE A 330 3.00 -10.97 -6.39
C ILE A 330 3.41 -10.76 -4.94
N ASN A 331 4.26 -11.63 -4.40
CA ASN A 331 4.72 -11.58 -3.01
C ASN A 331 5.40 -10.24 -2.68
N ILE A 332 6.32 -9.77 -3.53
CA ILE A 332 7.01 -8.49 -3.30
C ILE A 332 6.04 -7.29 -3.42
N GLY A 333 5.07 -7.35 -4.33
CA GLY A 333 4.03 -6.33 -4.45
C GLY A 333 3.09 -6.27 -3.24
N VAL A 334 2.75 -7.42 -2.65
CA VAL A 334 2.01 -7.51 -1.38
C VAL A 334 2.86 -6.95 -0.22
N THR A 335 4.15 -7.32 -0.16
CA THR A 335 5.11 -6.83 0.85
C THR A 335 5.19 -5.30 0.84
N TYR A 336 5.25 -4.69 -0.35
CA TYR A 336 5.25 -3.23 -0.51
C TYR A 336 3.87 -2.58 -0.31
N GLY A 337 2.81 -3.37 -0.12
CA GLY A 337 1.45 -2.90 0.05
C GLY A 337 0.82 -2.39 -1.24
N ILE A 338 1.42 -2.68 -2.41
CA ILE A 338 0.86 -2.31 -3.72
C ILE A 338 -0.29 -3.25 -4.06
N PHE A 339 -0.15 -4.54 -3.76
CA PHE A 339 -1.16 -5.56 -4.05
C PHE A 339 -1.87 -6.08 -2.80
N LYS A 340 -3.06 -6.63 -3.01
CA LYS A 340 -3.80 -7.46 -2.05
C LYS A 340 -4.46 -8.66 -2.74
N LYS A 341 -4.85 -9.64 -1.94
CA LYS A 341 -5.76 -10.71 -2.36
C LYS A 341 -7.19 -10.14 -2.41
N GLY A 342 -7.78 -10.06 -3.59
CA GLY A 342 -9.24 -9.95 -3.76
C GLY A 342 -9.89 -11.33 -3.67
N ASN A 343 -11.17 -11.46 -4.02
CA ASN A 343 -11.91 -12.74 -3.90
C ASN A 343 -11.14 -13.92 -4.52
N ASP A 344 -10.79 -13.84 -5.82
CA ASP A 344 -9.97 -14.86 -6.51
C ASP A 344 -8.88 -14.25 -7.43
N ARG A 345 -8.59 -12.97 -7.25
CA ARG A 345 -7.69 -12.22 -8.12
C ARG A 345 -6.74 -11.31 -7.35
N LEU A 346 -5.68 -10.92 -8.02
CA LEU A 346 -4.75 -9.91 -7.58
C LEU A 346 -5.35 -8.52 -7.83
N GLU A 347 -5.40 -7.69 -6.78
CA GLU A 347 -5.90 -6.32 -6.88
C GLU A 347 -4.87 -5.32 -6.37
N ILE A 348 -4.97 -4.07 -6.81
CA ILE A 348 -4.27 -2.96 -6.16
C ILE A 348 -4.88 -2.77 -4.76
N SER A 349 -4.04 -2.50 -3.76
CA SER A 349 -4.43 -2.59 -2.36
C SER A 349 -5.54 -1.61 -1.95
N ASN A 350 -5.59 -0.43 -2.58
CA ASN A 350 -6.59 0.59 -2.33
C ASN A 350 -6.69 1.57 -3.51
N LYS A 351 -7.80 2.32 -3.56
CA LYS A 351 -8.12 3.24 -4.67
C LYS A 351 -7.17 4.43 -4.77
N ILE A 352 -6.62 4.89 -3.65
CA ILE A 352 -5.64 5.98 -3.66
C ILE A 352 -4.35 5.51 -4.36
N PHE A 353 -3.92 4.26 -4.13
CA PHE A 353 -2.76 3.71 -4.84
C PHE A 353 -3.05 3.49 -6.32
N GLU A 354 -4.27 3.08 -6.69
CA GLU A 354 -4.71 3.06 -8.10
C GLU A 354 -4.51 4.45 -8.73
N ASP A 355 -5.07 5.50 -8.14
CA ASP A 355 -4.99 6.88 -8.67
C ASP A 355 -3.54 7.40 -8.79
N VAL A 356 -2.72 7.18 -7.75
CA VAL A 356 -1.35 7.66 -7.69
C VAL A 356 -0.47 6.95 -8.71
N ILE A 357 -0.52 5.61 -8.76
CA ILE A 357 0.29 4.82 -9.70
C ILE A 357 -0.15 5.12 -11.14
N TYR A 358 -1.46 5.17 -11.38
CA TYR A 358 -2.04 5.51 -12.67
C TYR A 358 -1.55 6.89 -13.15
N SER A 359 -1.66 7.91 -12.27
CA SER A 359 -1.23 9.27 -12.57
C SER A 359 0.27 9.36 -12.86
N TYR A 360 1.08 8.59 -12.13
CA TYR A 360 2.52 8.49 -12.34
C TYR A 360 2.87 7.86 -13.69
N MET A 361 2.27 6.72 -14.04
CA MET A 361 2.49 6.04 -15.32
C MET A 361 2.11 6.94 -16.50
N ILE A 362 0.98 7.65 -16.40
CA ILE A 362 0.59 8.65 -17.41
C ILE A 362 1.63 9.76 -17.51
N SER A 363 2.13 10.28 -16.38
CA SER A 363 3.14 11.34 -16.39
C SER A 363 4.40 10.91 -17.13
N LYS A 364 4.88 9.67 -16.92
CA LYS A 364 6.04 9.13 -17.66
C LYS A 364 5.79 9.15 -19.17
N ILE A 365 4.61 8.69 -19.58
CA ILE A 365 4.25 8.62 -21.00
C ILE A 365 4.16 10.01 -21.63
N VAL A 366 3.56 11.00 -20.95
CA VAL A 366 3.50 12.38 -21.44
C VAL A 366 4.91 12.96 -21.63
N THR A 367 5.85 12.67 -20.72
CA THR A 367 7.23 13.17 -20.83
C THR A 367 8.06 12.49 -21.92
N THR A 368 7.69 11.27 -22.33
CA THR A 368 8.41 10.51 -23.35
C THR A 368 7.79 10.64 -24.75
N ALA A 369 6.48 10.86 -24.83
CA ALA A 369 5.77 10.99 -26.10
C ALA A 369 6.02 12.35 -26.77
N ASN A 370 6.96 12.38 -27.71
CA ASN A 370 7.29 13.57 -28.49
C ASN A 370 6.05 14.19 -29.17
N ASN A 371 5.95 15.52 -29.13
CA ASN A 371 4.96 16.31 -29.87
C ASN A 371 3.47 16.04 -29.53
N MET A 372 3.14 15.24 -28.52
CA MET A 372 1.74 14.96 -28.13
C MET A 372 0.94 16.25 -27.83
N SER A 373 1.60 17.25 -27.24
CA SER A 373 1.01 18.56 -26.90
C SER A 373 0.46 19.34 -28.10
N LEU A 374 0.92 19.06 -29.32
CA LEU A 374 0.42 19.70 -30.55
C LEU A 374 -0.98 19.23 -30.93
N TYR A 375 -1.38 18.04 -30.48
CA TYR A 375 -2.60 17.37 -30.90
C TYR A 375 -3.74 17.46 -29.88
N ASN A 376 -3.44 17.74 -28.60
CA ASN A 376 -4.40 17.68 -27.49
C ASN A 376 -4.72 19.06 -26.87
N ILE A 377 -4.68 20.13 -27.66
CA ILE A 377 -5.04 21.50 -27.25
C ILE A 377 -6.54 21.57 -26.87
N LYS A 378 -6.83 21.68 -25.56
CA LYS A 378 -8.17 21.67 -24.95
C LYS A 378 -9.22 22.51 -25.69
N SER A 379 -8.91 23.77 -26.03
CA SER A 379 -9.86 24.69 -26.68
C SER A 379 -10.40 24.17 -28.01
N LYS A 380 -9.70 23.25 -28.68
CA LYS A 380 -10.13 22.66 -29.96
C LYS A 380 -11.20 21.57 -29.79
N PHE A 381 -11.46 21.12 -28.57
CA PHE A 381 -12.32 19.95 -28.28
C PHE A 381 -13.57 20.28 -27.46
N ILE A 382 -13.76 21.53 -27.08
CA ILE A 382 -14.96 21.99 -26.36
C ILE A 382 -15.93 22.58 -27.38
N LYS A 383 -17.18 22.12 -27.36
CA LYS A 383 -18.27 22.70 -28.15
C LYS A 383 -18.76 23.99 -27.49
N GLU A 384 -19.46 24.82 -28.24
CA GLU A 384 -20.00 26.11 -27.74
C GLU A 384 -20.90 25.95 -26.50
N ASN A 385 -21.62 24.82 -26.40
CA ASN A 385 -22.48 24.50 -25.26
C ASN A 385 -21.73 23.91 -24.04
N GLY A 386 -20.40 23.86 -24.07
CA GLY A 386 -19.56 23.34 -22.98
C GLY A 386 -19.40 21.82 -22.96
N GLU A 387 -19.90 21.09 -23.96
CA GLU A 387 -19.66 19.66 -24.13
C GLU A 387 -18.26 19.35 -24.67
N LEU A 388 -17.74 18.17 -24.35
CA LEU A 388 -16.60 17.59 -25.05
C LEU A 388 -17.05 17.01 -26.40
N ASN A 389 -16.28 17.28 -27.44
CA ASN A 389 -16.42 16.64 -28.74
C ASN A 389 -15.55 15.37 -28.80
N ILE A 390 -16.05 14.27 -28.21
CA ILE A 390 -15.31 12.99 -28.14
C ILE A 390 -14.98 12.42 -29.53
N GLU A 391 -15.88 12.53 -30.51
CA GLU A 391 -15.60 12.09 -31.89
C GLU A 391 -14.37 12.81 -32.47
N LYS A 392 -14.29 14.13 -32.29
CA LYS A 392 -13.13 14.92 -32.73
C LYS A 392 -11.85 14.59 -31.97
N ILE A 393 -11.96 14.29 -30.67
CA ILE A 393 -10.85 13.84 -29.83
C ILE A 393 -10.29 12.52 -30.38
N LEU A 394 -11.14 11.51 -30.61
CA LEU A 394 -10.72 10.21 -31.12
C LEU A 394 -10.10 10.32 -32.51
N LYS A 395 -10.67 11.15 -33.39
CA LYS A 395 -10.08 11.46 -34.71
C LYS A 395 -8.69 12.08 -34.61
N ARG A 396 -8.51 13.03 -33.68
CA ARG A 396 -7.19 13.65 -33.46
C ARG A 396 -6.19 12.69 -32.84
N PHE A 397 -6.64 11.82 -31.94
CA PHE A 397 -5.81 10.74 -31.43
C PHE A 397 -5.41 9.75 -32.54
N GLN A 398 -6.34 9.37 -33.43
CA GLN A 398 -6.04 8.54 -34.59
C GLN A 398 -4.98 9.18 -35.50
N GLN A 399 -5.07 10.48 -35.75
CA GLN A 399 -4.06 11.22 -36.51
C GLN A 399 -2.69 11.20 -35.81
N PHE A 400 -2.66 11.49 -34.50
CA PHE A 400 -1.45 11.40 -33.70
C PHE A 400 -0.81 10.01 -33.82
N MET A 401 -1.61 8.95 -33.65
CA MET A 401 -1.16 7.56 -33.75
C MET A 401 -0.60 7.24 -35.14
N LYS A 402 -1.24 7.71 -36.22
CA LYS A 402 -0.77 7.49 -37.60
C LYS A 402 0.59 8.14 -37.87
N GLU A 403 0.81 9.34 -37.35
CA GLU A 403 2.06 10.08 -37.53
C GLU A 403 3.20 9.47 -36.68
N GLN A 404 2.90 9.05 -35.44
CA GLN A 404 3.88 8.36 -34.57
C GLN A 404 4.17 6.92 -35.02
N TYR A 405 3.21 6.19 -35.60
CA TYR A 405 3.48 4.83 -36.13
C TYR A 405 4.47 4.83 -37.32
N SER A 406 4.70 6.00 -37.93
CA SER A 406 5.66 6.18 -39.03
C SER A 406 7.09 6.47 -38.55
N SER A 407 7.28 6.81 -37.26
CA SER A 407 8.61 6.82 -36.61
C SER A 407 8.99 5.41 -36.14
N LYS A 408 10.26 5.21 -35.70
CA LYS A 408 10.81 3.90 -35.29
C LYS A 408 10.17 3.30 -34.01
N ASP A 409 9.03 3.81 -33.55
CA ASP A 409 8.46 3.58 -32.22
C ASP A 409 7.29 2.57 -32.19
N ARG A 410 7.19 1.69 -33.20
CA ARG A 410 6.08 0.72 -33.34
C ARG A 410 5.87 -0.14 -32.09
N GLU A 411 6.95 -0.70 -31.54
CA GLU A 411 6.91 -1.55 -30.35
C GLU A 411 6.42 -0.78 -29.11
N PHE A 412 6.85 0.47 -28.94
CA PHE A 412 6.39 1.35 -27.86
C PHE A 412 4.88 1.63 -27.94
N ILE A 413 4.37 1.91 -29.14
CA ILE A 413 2.94 2.18 -29.34
C ILE A 413 2.09 0.94 -29.05
N GLU A 414 2.56 -0.24 -29.48
CA GLU A 414 1.89 -1.52 -29.21
C GLU A 414 1.85 -1.83 -27.71
N HIS A 415 2.94 -1.55 -26.99
CA HIS A 415 3.03 -1.77 -25.55
C HIS A 415 2.31 -0.72 -24.69
N HIS A 416 2.05 0.48 -25.21
CA HIS A 416 1.52 1.61 -24.41
C HIS A 416 0.26 2.27 -24.98
N GLY A 417 -0.42 1.69 -25.98
CA GLY A 417 -1.55 2.32 -26.67
C GLY A 417 -2.63 2.90 -25.74
N ARG A 418 -3.09 2.13 -24.74
CA ARG A 418 -4.05 2.61 -23.73
C ARG A 418 -3.50 3.78 -22.92
N LEU A 419 -2.30 3.64 -22.35
CA LEU A 419 -1.64 4.72 -21.61
C LEU A 419 -1.42 5.97 -22.46
N LEU A 420 -1.11 5.83 -23.75
CA LEU A 420 -0.96 6.94 -24.69
C LEU A 420 -2.26 7.69 -24.89
N PHE A 421 -3.39 6.99 -25.00
CA PHE A 421 -4.70 7.63 -25.08
C PHE A 421 -5.06 8.36 -23.78
N LEU A 422 -4.80 7.74 -22.64
CA LEU A 422 -5.05 8.36 -21.33
C LEU A 422 -4.19 9.61 -21.12
N ALA A 423 -2.91 9.55 -21.51
CA ALA A 423 -1.99 10.69 -21.56
C ALA A 423 -2.48 11.80 -22.51
N PHE A 424 -2.99 11.42 -23.68
CA PHE A 424 -3.56 12.34 -24.66
C PHE A 424 -4.77 13.09 -24.10
N MET A 425 -5.62 12.39 -23.33
CA MET A 425 -6.84 12.94 -22.74
C MET A 425 -6.61 13.88 -21.55
N LYS A 426 -5.57 13.63 -20.76
CA LYS A 426 -5.28 14.37 -19.51
C LYS A 426 -5.32 15.89 -19.67
N PRO A 427 -4.60 16.55 -20.61
CA PRO A 427 -4.65 18.01 -20.74
C PRO A 427 -5.96 18.54 -21.31
N ILE A 428 -6.74 17.72 -22.03
CA ILE A 428 -8.05 18.13 -22.58
C ILE A 428 -9.05 18.33 -21.45
N ILE A 429 -9.03 17.46 -20.45
CA ILE A 429 -10.02 17.50 -19.38
C ILE A 429 -9.56 18.24 -18.13
N ASN A 430 -8.25 18.45 -17.94
CA ASN A 430 -7.71 19.21 -16.81
C ASN A 430 -8.27 20.66 -16.75
N GLY A 431 -8.67 21.12 -15.56
CA GLY A 431 -8.99 22.53 -15.26
C GLY A 431 -10.47 22.95 -15.23
N THR A 432 -11.42 22.10 -15.61
CA THR A 432 -12.88 22.40 -15.51
C THR A 432 -13.67 21.09 -15.37
N GLY A 433 -14.00 20.70 -14.14
CA GLY A 433 -14.71 19.44 -13.87
C GLY A 433 -13.78 18.22 -13.82
N PHE A 434 -14.02 17.34 -12.87
CA PHE A 434 -13.23 16.13 -12.58
C PHE A 434 -14.17 14.93 -12.61
N ASP A 435 -13.82 13.90 -13.36
CA ASP A 435 -13.79 12.50 -12.92
C ASP A 435 -13.21 11.68 -14.07
N PHE A 436 -11.89 11.41 -14.02
CA PHE A 436 -11.39 10.13 -14.53
C PHE A 436 -11.73 9.14 -13.43
N LYS A 437 -12.76 8.33 -13.62
CA LYS A 437 -12.98 7.19 -12.75
C LYS A 437 -13.32 6.02 -13.65
N GLU A 438 -12.42 5.05 -13.72
CA GLU A 438 -12.85 3.68 -13.99
C GLU A 438 -13.94 3.38 -12.97
N VAL A 439 -15.20 3.50 -13.39
CA VAL A 439 -16.31 3.20 -12.50
C VAL A 439 -16.30 1.68 -12.40
N GLN A 440 -15.75 1.16 -11.31
CA GLN A 440 -16.10 -0.18 -10.83
C GLN A 440 -17.60 -0.14 -10.58
N ILE A 441 -18.38 -0.61 -11.56
CA ILE A 441 -19.84 -0.73 -11.45
C ILE A 441 -20.17 -1.97 -10.59
N SER A 442 -19.29 -2.97 -10.58
CA SER A 442 -19.35 -4.19 -9.78
C SER A 442 -17.96 -4.79 -9.55
N GLU A 443 -17.85 -5.85 -8.76
CA GLU A 443 -16.60 -6.60 -8.54
C GLU A 443 -15.98 -7.14 -9.84
N GLU A 444 -16.77 -7.38 -10.90
CA GLU A 444 -16.30 -8.10 -12.11
C GLU A 444 -16.16 -7.23 -13.38
N LYS A 445 -16.68 -6.00 -13.39
CA LYS A 445 -16.76 -5.18 -14.61
C LYS A 445 -16.16 -3.79 -14.42
N ARG A 446 -14.99 -3.53 -15.03
CA ARG A 446 -14.35 -2.21 -15.12
C ARG A 446 -14.73 -1.53 -16.43
N LEU A 447 -15.17 -0.27 -16.33
CA LEU A 447 -15.29 0.63 -17.47
C LEU A 447 -13.92 1.24 -17.77
N ASP A 448 -13.47 1.14 -19.03
CA ASP A 448 -12.12 1.59 -19.41
C ASP A 448 -11.93 3.10 -19.23
N LEU A 449 -12.92 3.92 -19.59
CA LEU A 449 -12.86 5.36 -19.36
C LEU A 449 -14.25 6.02 -19.27
N VAL A 450 -14.60 6.54 -18.09
CA VAL A 450 -15.74 7.43 -17.88
C VAL A 450 -15.24 8.84 -17.65
N ILE A 451 -15.81 9.80 -18.39
CA ILE A 451 -15.45 11.21 -18.30
C ILE A 451 -16.69 11.99 -17.88
N THR A 452 -16.60 12.68 -16.74
CA THR A 452 -17.55 13.73 -16.39
C THR A 452 -16.91 15.08 -16.65
N TYR A 453 -17.45 15.83 -17.61
CA TYR A 453 -16.97 17.16 -17.96
C TYR A 453 -18.14 18.14 -17.93
N ASN A 454 -18.03 19.17 -17.09
CA ASN A 454 -19.17 19.99 -16.67
C ASN A 454 -20.31 19.11 -16.13
N SER A 455 -21.50 19.15 -16.75
CA SER A 455 -22.65 18.29 -16.42
C SER A 455 -22.83 17.11 -17.39
N PHE A 456 -21.88 16.89 -18.29
CA PHE A 456 -21.97 15.86 -19.32
C PHE A 456 -21.14 14.62 -18.96
N LYS A 457 -21.66 13.45 -19.30
CA LYS A 457 -21.03 12.16 -19.05
C LYS A 457 -20.75 11.43 -20.37
N TYR A 458 -19.55 10.91 -20.51
CA TYR A 458 -19.10 10.16 -21.68
C TYR A 458 -18.49 8.83 -21.26
N ILE A 459 -18.71 7.78 -22.06
CA ILE A 459 -18.14 6.46 -21.86
C ILE A 459 -17.32 6.08 -23.09
N ILE A 460 -16.04 5.79 -22.87
CA ILE A 460 -15.10 5.32 -23.89
C ILE A 460 -14.59 3.95 -23.47
N GLU A 461 -14.85 2.94 -24.30
CA GLU A 461 -14.28 1.60 -24.16
C GLU A 461 -13.03 1.46 -25.04
N MET A 462 -12.00 0.77 -24.57
CA MET A 462 -10.70 0.62 -25.24
C MET A 462 -10.38 -0.86 -25.47
N LYS A 463 -10.38 -1.33 -26.73
CA LYS A 463 -10.10 -2.74 -27.03
C LYS A 463 -8.86 -2.91 -27.90
N ILE A 464 -8.06 -3.93 -27.60
CA ILE A 464 -7.08 -4.45 -28.57
C ILE A 464 -7.83 -5.32 -29.57
N TRP A 465 -7.61 -5.09 -30.86
CA TRP A 465 -8.21 -5.89 -31.92
C TRP A 465 -7.68 -7.34 -31.88
N ARG A 466 -8.56 -8.29 -31.57
CA ARG A 466 -8.26 -9.75 -31.57
C ARG A 466 -9.12 -10.54 -32.55
N GLY A 467 -9.83 -9.85 -33.45
CA GLY A 467 -10.75 -10.41 -34.43
C GLY A 467 -12.22 -10.05 -34.17
N PRO A 468 -13.12 -10.45 -35.08
CA PRO A 468 -14.51 -9.97 -35.11
C PRO A 468 -15.32 -10.33 -33.86
N LYS A 469 -15.19 -11.57 -33.35
CA LYS A 469 -15.92 -12.03 -32.17
C LYS A 469 -15.60 -11.20 -30.92
N TYR A 470 -14.31 -10.93 -30.68
CA TYR A 470 -13.87 -10.12 -29.54
C TYR A 470 -14.33 -8.66 -29.67
N HIS A 471 -14.45 -8.17 -30.90
CA HIS A 471 -14.98 -6.83 -31.17
C HIS A 471 -16.47 -6.72 -30.87
N GLU A 472 -17.27 -7.73 -31.26
CA GLU A 472 -18.69 -7.81 -30.95
C GLU A 472 -18.94 -7.91 -29.43
N GLU A 473 -18.16 -8.73 -28.73
CA GLU A 473 -18.17 -8.80 -27.26
C GLU A 473 -17.88 -7.43 -26.62
N GLY A 474 -16.91 -6.68 -27.15
CA GLY A 474 -16.60 -5.33 -26.68
C GLY A 474 -17.72 -4.31 -26.91
N ILE A 475 -18.45 -4.41 -28.03
CA ILE A 475 -19.64 -3.58 -28.32
C ILE A 475 -20.77 -3.90 -27.35
N ASN A 476 -21.04 -5.18 -27.12
CA ASN A 476 -22.08 -5.62 -26.18
C ASN A 476 -21.76 -5.15 -24.76
N GLN A 477 -20.50 -5.26 -24.35
CA GLN A 477 -20.04 -4.73 -23.06
C GLN A 477 -20.26 -3.21 -22.94
N LEU A 478 -19.89 -2.43 -23.97
CA LEU A 478 -20.16 -0.99 -23.99
C LEU A 478 -21.66 -0.69 -23.92
N CYS A 479 -22.50 -1.48 -24.59
CA CYS A 479 -23.95 -1.36 -24.51
C CYS A 479 -24.46 -1.55 -23.08
N ASP A 480 -24.05 -2.62 -22.39
CA ASP A 480 -24.44 -2.88 -20.99
C ASP A 480 -24.14 -1.66 -20.11
N TYR A 481 -22.97 -1.05 -20.29
CA TYR A 481 -22.56 0.10 -19.50
C TYR A 481 -23.35 1.37 -19.81
N LEU A 482 -23.70 1.58 -21.08
CA LEU A 482 -24.57 2.69 -21.49
C LEU A 482 -25.95 2.57 -20.83
N ASP A 483 -26.52 1.37 -20.72
CA ASP A 483 -27.81 1.14 -20.04
C ASP A 483 -27.74 1.49 -18.55
N ILE A 484 -26.69 1.02 -17.87
CA ILE A 484 -26.47 1.28 -16.43
C ILE A 484 -26.38 2.80 -16.15
N HIS A 485 -25.91 3.57 -17.11
CA HIS A 485 -25.76 5.02 -16.99
C HIS A 485 -26.83 5.85 -17.71
N GLY A 486 -27.83 5.21 -18.31
CA GLY A 486 -28.91 5.89 -19.03
C GLY A 486 -28.41 6.74 -20.19
N LEU A 487 -27.35 6.30 -20.88
CA LEU A 487 -26.74 7.01 -22.00
C LEU A 487 -27.07 6.33 -23.33
N ASN A 488 -27.32 7.13 -24.36
CA ASN A 488 -27.61 6.61 -25.72
C ASN A 488 -26.39 6.67 -26.65
N ASN A 489 -25.29 7.31 -26.23
CA ASN A 489 -24.09 7.48 -27.05
C ASN A 489 -22.87 6.92 -26.33
N GLY A 490 -22.12 6.05 -26.99
CA GLY A 490 -20.85 5.51 -26.50
C GLY A 490 -19.76 5.57 -27.55
N TYR A 491 -18.53 5.38 -27.09
CA TYR A 491 -17.36 5.48 -27.95
C TYR A 491 -16.47 4.26 -27.76
N LEU A 492 -15.95 3.72 -28.85
CA LEU A 492 -15.08 2.55 -28.84
C LEU A 492 -13.76 2.90 -29.53
N LEU A 493 -12.66 2.86 -28.80
CA LEU A 493 -11.31 3.03 -29.34
C LEU A 493 -10.68 1.65 -29.52
N VAL A 494 -10.38 1.28 -30.77
CA VAL A 494 -9.84 -0.03 -31.13
C VAL A 494 -8.39 0.10 -31.52
N PHE A 495 -7.49 -0.47 -30.72
CA PHE A 495 -6.07 -0.59 -31.03
C PHE A 495 -5.83 -1.79 -31.94
N ASN A 496 -5.59 -1.55 -33.22
CA ASN A 496 -5.25 -2.57 -34.20
C ASN A 496 -3.75 -2.51 -34.48
N PHE A 497 -3.04 -3.60 -34.19
CA PHE A 497 -1.59 -3.69 -34.38
C PHE A 497 -1.20 -4.59 -35.56
N ASN A 498 -2.18 -5.04 -36.36
CA ASN A 498 -1.94 -5.85 -37.54
C ASN A 498 -1.15 -5.09 -38.61
N LYS A 499 -0.26 -5.78 -39.34
CA LYS A 499 0.56 -5.18 -40.41
C LYS A 499 -0.25 -4.49 -41.51
N ASN A 500 -1.45 -4.98 -41.80
CA ASN A 500 -2.36 -4.45 -42.83
C ASN A 500 -3.54 -3.69 -42.21
N LYS A 501 -3.35 -3.05 -41.04
CA LYS A 501 -4.42 -2.31 -40.39
C LYS A 501 -4.92 -1.14 -41.23
N GLU A 502 -6.21 -0.88 -41.14
CA GLU A 502 -6.84 0.31 -41.69
C GLU A 502 -7.22 1.25 -40.56
N TYR A 503 -6.78 2.51 -40.66
CA TYR A 503 -7.26 3.60 -39.83
C TYR A 503 -8.64 4.00 -40.33
N LYS A 504 -9.70 3.65 -39.59
CA LYS A 504 -11.08 3.90 -39.99
C LYS A 504 -11.95 4.35 -38.82
N GLU A 505 -13.12 4.86 -39.16
CA GLU A 505 -14.21 5.21 -38.24
C GLU A 505 -15.44 4.45 -38.67
N GLU A 506 -16.19 3.91 -37.71
CA GLU A 506 -17.46 3.24 -37.94
C GLU A 506 -18.53 3.82 -37.00
N LYS A 507 -19.74 4.01 -37.53
CA LYS A 507 -20.92 4.40 -36.75
C LYS A 507 -21.85 3.21 -36.69
N ILE A 508 -22.08 2.69 -35.49
CA ILE A 508 -22.85 1.49 -35.24
C ILE A 508 -24.09 1.88 -34.47
N GLN A 509 -25.26 1.49 -34.98
CA GLN A 509 -26.53 1.67 -34.29
C GLN A 509 -27.03 0.31 -33.82
N ILE A 510 -27.10 0.10 -32.51
CA ILE A 510 -27.51 -1.17 -31.90
C ILE A 510 -28.33 -0.88 -30.65
N ASN A 511 -29.47 -1.55 -30.47
CA ASN A 511 -30.34 -1.40 -29.29
C ASN A 511 -30.67 0.07 -28.94
N ASN A 512 -31.00 0.90 -29.94
CA ASN A 512 -31.24 2.35 -29.80
C ASN A 512 -30.06 3.19 -29.29
N LYS A 513 -28.84 2.62 -29.29
CA LYS A 513 -27.59 3.31 -28.95
C LYS A 513 -26.81 3.63 -30.20
N ASN A 514 -26.13 4.77 -30.18
CA ASN A 514 -25.18 5.18 -31.20
C ASN A 514 -23.76 4.97 -30.67
N ILE A 515 -23.00 4.10 -31.33
CA ILE A 515 -21.61 3.82 -30.99
C ILE A 515 -20.72 4.36 -32.10
N ILE A 516 -19.73 5.15 -31.72
CA ILE A 516 -18.69 5.62 -32.64
C ILE A 516 -17.42 4.82 -32.34
N SER A 517 -17.00 4.01 -33.30
CA SER A 517 -15.79 3.19 -33.22
C SER A 517 -14.67 3.85 -34.03
N VAL A 518 -13.48 4.00 -33.44
CA VAL A 518 -12.28 4.54 -34.11
C VAL A 518 -11.14 3.54 -33.99
N TYR A 519 -10.53 3.18 -35.12
CA TYR A 519 -9.46 2.20 -35.20
C TYR A 519 -8.10 2.90 -35.35
N VAL A 520 -7.14 2.57 -34.48
CA VAL A 520 -5.79 3.17 -34.42
C VAL A 520 -4.67 2.16 -34.52
#